data_AF-A0A7K6RGU8-F1
#
_entry.id   AF-A0A7K6RGU8-F1
#
_cell.length_a   1.000
_cell.length_b   1.000
_cell.length_c   1.000
_cell.angle_alpha   90.00
_cell.angle_beta   90.00
_cell.angle_gamma   90.00
#
_symmetry.space_group_name_H-M   'P 1'
#
loop_
_entity.id
_entity.type
_entity.pdbx_description
1 polymer ?
#
loop_
_entity_poly.entity_id
_entity_poly.type
_entity_poly.pdbx_seq_one_letter_code
_entity_poly.pdbx_strand_id
1 'polypeptide(L)'
;MRLSVAAAISHGRVHRRFGLSPRSRLDLLRNLVTALVRHERIEAPWARADEMRGYAEREKDLIHKLFKVLAPRYEPHPGSYTRLLQIPNRDGLDRAKMAVIELKGNPFPPLIRPQRATEKTLLNQLLKGYREDMQQAAAP
;
A
#
# COMPACT_ATOMS: atom_id res chain seq x y z
N MET A 1 -10.87 33.24 9.37
CA MET A 1 -10.10 32.76 8.21
C MET A 1 -11.06 32.62 7.03
N ARG A 2 -10.99 33.50 6.01
CA ARG A 2 -11.84 33.37 4.81
C ARG A 2 -11.20 32.35 3.87
N LEU A 3 -11.81 31.17 3.73
CA LEU A 3 -11.44 30.22 2.70
C LEU A 3 -11.89 30.80 1.35
N SER A 4 -10.95 31.05 0.43
CA SER A 4 -11.31 31.45 -0.93
C SER A 4 -11.97 30.28 -1.66
N VAL A 5 -12.92 30.57 -2.55
CA VAL A 5 -13.65 29.56 -3.36
C VAL A 5 -12.67 28.66 -4.13
N ALA A 6 -11.54 29.21 -4.59
CA ALA A 6 -10.46 28.45 -5.24
C ALA A 6 -9.76 27.43 -4.31
N ALA A 7 -9.72 27.66 -3.00
CA ALA A 7 -9.19 26.69 -2.05
C ALA A 7 -10.13 25.49 -1.87
N ALA A 8 -11.44 25.70 -2.00
CA ALA A 8 -12.49 24.69 -1.86
C ALA A 8 -12.61 23.76 -3.08
N ILE A 9 -12.26 24.23 -4.28
CA ILE A 9 -12.28 23.40 -5.49
C ILE A 9 -11.09 22.41 -5.46
N SER A 10 -11.39 21.11 -5.54
CA SER A 10 -10.41 20.01 -5.42
C SER A 10 -10.27 19.13 -6.67
N HIS A 11 -10.90 19.50 -7.79
CA HIS A 11 -10.80 18.72 -9.03
C HIS A 11 -9.33 18.58 -9.47
N GLY A 12 -8.91 17.35 -9.80
CA GLY A 12 -7.56 17.03 -10.29
C GLY A 12 -6.43 17.03 -9.25
N ARG A 13 -6.73 17.20 -7.95
CA ARG A 13 -5.68 17.15 -6.91
C ARG A 13 -5.29 15.71 -6.57
N VAL A 14 -4.01 15.37 -6.81
CA VAL A 14 -3.44 14.03 -6.56
C VAL A 14 -2.88 13.88 -5.14
N HIS A 15 -2.40 14.98 -4.55
CA HIS A 15 -1.73 14.97 -3.24
C HIS A 15 -2.68 15.37 -2.11
N ARG A 16 -2.60 14.68 -0.98
CA ARG A 16 -3.34 15.04 0.23
C ARG A 16 -2.66 16.24 0.90
N ARG A 17 -3.42 16.93 1.75
CA ARG A 17 -2.93 18.05 2.56
C ARG A 17 -2.89 17.62 4.01
N PHE A 18 -1.69 17.44 4.56
CA PHE A 18 -1.46 17.21 5.99
C PHE A 18 -0.15 17.88 6.43
N GLY A 19 0.00 18.08 7.74
CA GLY A 19 1.11 18.86 8.31
C GLY A 19 0.81 20.37 8.28
N LEU A 20 1.81 21.16 8.66
CA LEU A 20 1.68 22.61 8.78
C LEU A 20 1.87 23.35 7.44
N SER A 21 2.68 22.77 6.55
CA SER A 21 3.04 23.35 5.26
C SER A 21 3.34 22.26 4.22
N PRO A 22 3.37 22.57 2.91
CA PRO A 22 3.79 21.62 1.88
C PRO A 22 5.18 21.02 2.14
N ARG A 23 6.09 21.79 2.74
CA ARG A 23 7.43 21.31 3.11
C ARG A 23 7.36 20.31 4.28
N SER A 24 6.63 20.65 5.33
CA SER A 24 6.38 19.76 6.47
C SER A 24 5.73 18.43 6.04
N ARG A 25 4.84 18.46 5.05
CA ARG A 25 4.27 17.25 4.43
C ARG A 25 5.36 16.36 3.82
N LEU A 26 6.25 16.94 3.00
CA LEU A 26 7.33 16.21 2.35
C LEU A 26 8.33 15.65 3.37
N ASP A 27 8.68 16.43 4.39
CA ASP A 27 9.58 15.98 5.46
C ASP A 27 8.98 14.81 6.24
N LEU A 28 7.67 14.86 6.53
CA LEU A 28 6.97 13.75 7.17
C LEU A 28 6.99 12.49 6.30
N LEU A 29 6.71 12.63 5.00
CA LEU A 29 6.75 11.50 4.06
C LEU A 29 8.14 10.90 3.96
N ARG A 30 9.18 11.74 3.85
CA ARG A 30 10.58 11.31 3.84
C ARG A 30 10.90 10.51 5.09
N ASN A 31 10.52 11.00 6.27
CA ASN A 31 10.75 10.29 7.53
C ASN A 31 10.07 8.92 7.55
N LEU A 32 8.83 8.82 7.06
CA LEU A 32 8.12 7.55 6.98
C LEU A 32 8.76 6.59 5.96
N VAL A 33 9.19 7.08 4.79
CA VAL A 33 9.89 6.25 3.79
C VAL A 33 11.21 5.73 4.36
N THR A 34 12.00 6.60 5.00
CA THR A 34 13.25 6.22 5.66
C THR A 34 13.01 5.17 6.73
N ALA A 35 11.94 5.32 7.53
CA ALA A 35 11.54 4.31 8.52
C ALA A 35 11.14 2.98 7.85
N LEU A 36 10.37 3.02 6.75
CA LEU A 36 9.97 1.83 6.01
C LEU A 36 11.17 1.08 5.42
N VAL A 37 12.13 1.77 4.81
CA VAL A 37 13.31 1.10 4.24
C VAL A 37 14.21 0.55 5.34
N ARG A 38 14.33 1.25 6.47
CA ARG A 38 15.10 0.79 7.64
C ARG A 38 14.49 -0.46 8.26
N HIS A 39 13.20 -0.42 8.58
CA HIS A 39 12.52 -1.44 9.38
C HIS A 39 11.74 -2.46 8.56
N GLU A 40 11.57 -2.26 7.26
CA GLU A 40 10.82 -3.12 6.31
C GLU A 40 9.32 -3.34 6.62
N ARG A 41 8.83 -2.90 7.77
CA ARG A 41 7.42 -2.85 8.17
C ARG A 41 7.20 -1.71 9.16
N ILE A 42 6.19 -0.88 8.94
CA ILE A 42 5.79 0.19 9.86
C ILE A 42 4.27 0.29 9.97
N GLU A 43 3.81 0.84 11.10
CA GLU A 43 2.41 1.21 11.33
C GLU A 43 2.25 2.72 11.24
N ALA A 44 1.26 3.18 10.47
CA ALA A 44 0.99 4.60 10.28
C ALA A 44 -0.49 4.88 10.01
N PRO A 45 -0.96 6.12 10.22
CA PRO A 45 -2.29 6.51 9.78
C PRO A 45 -2.49 6.24 8.29
N TRP A 46 -3.64 5.66 7.93
CA TRP A 46 -3.92 5.16 6.59
C TRP A 46 -3.65 6.19 5.49
N ALA A 47 -4.05 7.45 5.70
CA ALA A 47 -3.85 8.52 4.72
C ALA A 47 -2.36 8.82 4.44
N ARG A 48 -1.50 8.70 5.46
CA ARG A 48 -0.05 8.93 5.33
C ARG A 48 0.62 7.72 4.68
N ALA A 49 0.22 6.51 5.08
CA ALA A 49 0.75 5.26 4.54
C ALA A 49 0.42 5.07 3.05
N ASP A 50 -0.83 5.39 2.67
CA ASP A 50 -1.31 5.35 1.28
C ASP A 50 -0.52 6.31 0.38
N GLU A 51 -0.30 7.54 0.84
CA GLU A 51 0.44 8.53 0.07
C GLU A 51 1.94 8.24 -0.02
N MET A 52 2.56 7.83 1.10
CA MET A 52 3.96 7.41 1.16
C MET A 52 4.29 6.31 0.15
N ARG A 53 3.32 5.44 -0.16
CA ARG A 53 3.52 4.29 -1.05
C ARG A 53 4.15 4.67 -2.39
N GLY A 54 3.76 5.83 -2.96
CA GLY A 54 4.32 6.32 -4.22
C GLY A 54 5.71 6.92 -4.12
N TYR A 55 6.18 7.23 -2.90
CA TYR A 55 7.51 7.82 -2.65
C TYR A 55 8.54 6.81 -2.17
N ALA A 56 8.12 5.62 -1.72
CA ALA A 56 8.99 4.57 -1.19
C ALA A 56 10.12 4.16 -2.17
N GLU A 57 9.93 4.39 -3.46
CA GLU A 57 10.88 4.03 -4.53
C GLU A 57 11.96 5.11 -4.79
N ARG A 58 11.88 6.28 -4.14
CA ARG A 58 12.66 7.47 -4.53
C ARG A 58 13.64 7.99 -3.46
N GLU A 59 13.83 7.25 -2.37
CA GLU A 59 14.62 7.73 -1.22
C GLU A 59 16.12 7.56 -1.40
N LYS A 60 16.88 8.62 -1.09
CA LYS A 60 18.34 8.66 -1.28
C LYS A 60 19.14 8.33 -0.02
N ASP A 61 18.54 8.49 1.16
CA ASP A 61 19.28 8.36 2.42
C ASP A 61 19.70 6.91 2.72
N LEU A 62 19.12 5.91 2.02
CA LEU A 62 19.37 4.48 2.22
C LEU A 62 19.81 3.77 0.93
N ILE A 63 20.48 4.50 0.02
CA ILE A 63 21.03 4.01 -1.25
C ILE A 63 21.78 2.67 -1.07
N HIS A 64 22.57 2.52 0.00
CA HIS A 64 23.35 1.30 0.21
C HIS A 64 22.47 0.03 0.35
N LYS A 65 21.46 0.09 1.22
CA LYS A 65 20.52 -1.04 1.41
C LYS A 65 19.65 -1.22 0.16
N LEU A 66 19.27 -0.12 -0.49
CA LEU A 66 18.48 -0.16 -1.70
C LEU A 66 19.18 -0.96 -2.80
N PHE A 67 20.43 -0.63 -3.15
CA PHE A 67 21.13 -1.30 -4.24
C PHE A 67 21.68 -2.67 -3.87
N LYS A 68 22.12 -2.90 -2.62
CA LYS A 68 22.70 -4.20 -2.23
C LYS A 68 21.68 -5.26 -1.87
N VAL A 69 20.55 -4.86 -1.29
CA VAL A 69 19.58 -5.80 -0.71
C VAL A 69 18.25 -5.76 -1.45
N LEU A 70 17.66 -4.57 -1.63
CA LEU A 70 16.31 -4.47 -2.16
C LEU A 70 16.25 -4.63 -3.69
N ALA A 71 17.22 -4.09 -4.43
CA ALA A 71 17.24 -4.20 -5.89
C ALA A 71 17.37 -5.66 -6.37
N PRO A 72 18.33 -6.49 -5.89
CA PRO A 72 18.37 -7.90 -6.25
C PRO A 72 17.12 -8.68 -5.78
N ARG A 73 16.57 -8.33 -4.61
CA ARG A 73 15.35 -8.98 -4.07
C ARG A 73 14.14 -8.81 -4.99
N TYR A 74 14.02 -7.66 -5.66
CA TYR A 74 12.85 -7.32 -6.47
C TYR A 74 13.07 -7.41 -7.98
N GLU A 75 14.27 -7.74 -8.43
CA GLU A 75 14.57 -7.98 -9.85
C GLU A 75 13.55 -8.90 -10.55
N PRO A 76 13.15 -10.07 -9.99
CA PRO A 76 12.19 -10.94 -10.66
C PRO A 76 10.72 -10.53 -10.44
N HIS A 77 10.44 -9.45 -9.71
CA HIS A 77 9.09 -9.09 -9.26
C HIS A 77 8.55 -7.84 -9.96
N PRO A 78 7.94 -7.97 -11.16
CA PRO A 78 7.25 -6.84 -11.79
C PRO A 78 6.00 -6.49 -10.96
N GLY A 79 5.97 -5.27 -10.43
CA GLY A 79 4.80 -4.71 -9.75
C GLY A 79 5.13 -4.00 -8.44
N SER A 80 4.13 -3.88 -7.57
CA SER A 80 4.29 -3.13 -6.32
C SER A 80 5.20 -3.87 -5.33
N TYR A 81 6.26 -3.21 -4.87
CA TYR A 81 7.18 -3.73 -3.85
C TYR A 81 6.63 -3.65 -2.42
N THR A 82 5.64 -2.79 -2.22
CA THR A 82 5.00 -2.53 -0.94
C THR A 82 3.66 -3.26 -0.82
N ARG A 83 3.31 -3.67 0.39
CA ARG A 83 1.98 -4.14 0.75
C ARG A 83 1.42 -3.22 1.82
N LEU A 84 0.20 -2.73 1.61
CA LEU A 84 -0.53 -1.90 2.56
C LEU A 84 -1.77 -2.68 3.02
N LEU A 85 -1.91 -2.88 4.33
CA LEU A 85 -3.08 -3.52 4.94
C LEU A 85 -3.67 -2.58 5.97
N GLN A 86 -4.99 -2.41 5.92
CA GLN A 86 -5.70 -1.69 6.96
C GLN A 86 -5.73 -2.54 8.23
N ILE A 87 -5.43 -1.90 9.36
CA ILE A 87 -5.54 -2.50 10.70
C ILE A 87 -6.67 -1.82 11.47
N PRO A 88 -7.08 -2.36 12.64
CA PRO A 88 -8.04 -1.68 13.50
C PRO A 88 -7.64 -0.23 13.77
N ASN A 89 -8.63 0.62 13.99
CA ASN A 89 -8.37 2.00 14.34
C ASN A 89 -7.56 2.08 15.63
N ARG A 90 -6.72 3.12 15.75
CA ARG A 90 -5.87 3.31 16.92
C ARG A 90 -6.71 3.38 18.20
N ASP A 91 -6.44 2.47 19.13
CA ASP A 91 -7.14 2.44 20.40
C ASP A 91 -6.54 3.43 21.42
N GLY A 92 -7.35 3.85 22.40
CA GLY A 92 -6.90 4.65 23.54
C GLY A 92 -6.53 6.12 23.26
N LEU A 93 -6.73 6.63 22.04
CA LEU A 93 -6.43 8.03 21.70
C LEU A 93 -7.52 8.71 20.86
N ASP A 94 -7.39 8.67 19.54
CA ASP A 94 -8.22 9.45 18.60
C ASP A 94 -9.00 8.59 17.61
N ARG A 95 -8.94 7.26 17.75
CA ARG A 95 -9.55 6.29 16.83
C ARG A 95 -9.16 6.52 15.37
N ALA A 96 -7.96 7.04 15.12
CA ALA A 96 -7.48 7.25 13.76
C ALA A 96 -7.47 5.94 12.97
N LYS A 97 -7.83 6.03 11.68
CA LYS A 97 -7.73 4.90 10.75
C LYS A 97 -6.25 4.57 10.51
N MET A 98 -5.85 3.35 10.84
CA MET A 98 -4.45 2.91 10.78
C MET A 98 -4.22 1.91 9.65
N ALA A 99 -2.95 1.76 9.25
CA ALA A 99 -2.50 0.76 8.31
C ALA A 99 -1.09 0.28 8.64
N VAL A 100 -0.82 -0.98 8.35
CA VAL A 100 0.52 -1.54 8.28
C VAL A 100 0.97 -1.46 6.83
N ILE A 101 2.17 -0.94 6.60
CA ILE A 101 2.85 -1.00 5.31
C ILE A 101 4.16 -1.75 5.46
N GLU A 102 4.40 -2.66 4.53
CA GLU A 102 5.57 -3.53 4.54
C GLU A 102 6.21 -3.69 3.15
N LEU A 103 7.51 -3.95 3.14
CA LEU A 103 8.25 -4.39 1.97
C LEU A 103 8.08 -5.91 1.81
N LYS A 104 7.74 -6.37 0.60
CA LYS A 104 7.56 -7.80 0.32
C LYS A 104 8.87 -8.57 0.55
N GLY A 105 8.79 -9.78 1.11
CA GLY A 105 9.97 -10.60 1.40
C GLY A 105 10.82 -10.10 2.57
N ASN A 106 10.22 -9.30 3.46
CA ASN A 106 10.81 -8.97 4.75
C ASN A 106 10.91 -10.22 5.66
N PRO A 107 11.81 -10.23 6.67
CA PRO A 107 12.04 -11.39 7.52
C PRO A 107 10.98 -11.59 8.62
N PHE A 108 9.87 -10.86 8.58
CA PHE A 108 8.84 -10.90 9.61
C PHE A 108 7.78 -11.97 9.31
N PRO A 109 7.05 -12.45 10.33
CA PRO A 109 5.90 -13.31 10.12
C PRO A 109 4.91 -12.67 9.13
N PRO A 110 4.32 -13.45 8.21
CA PRO A 110 3.39 -12.92 7.23
C PRO A 110 2.15 -12.37 7.93
N LEU A 111 1.68 -11.19 7.49
CA LEU A 111 0.45 -10.61 8.02
C LEU A 111 -0.76 -11.48 7.65
N ILE A 112 -1.75 -11.51 8.55
CA ILE A 112 -3.03 -12.17 8.29
C ILE A 112 -3.72 -11.40 7.16
N ARG A 113 -3.85 -12.07 6.01
CA ARG A 113 -4.51 -11.51 4.83
C ARG A 113 -5.93 -12.05 4.75
N PRO A 114 -6.90 -11.26 4.27
CA PRO A 114 -8.19 -11.81 3.89
C PRO A 114 -7.96 -12.87 2.80
N GLN A 115 -8.29 -14.12 3.12
CA GLN A 115 -8.20 -15.22 2.17
C GLN A 115 -9.37 -15.13 1.19
N ARG A 116 -9.11 -15.39 -0.09
CA ARG A 116 -10.18 -15.55 -1.07
C ARG A 116 -10.93 -16.84 -0.79
N ALA A 117 -12.21 -16.87 -1.14
CA ALA A 117 -13.00 -18.09 -1.10
C ALA A 117 -12.29 -19.21 -1.87
N THR A 118 -12.25 -20.40 -1.30
CA THR A 118 -11.63 -21.55 -1.94
C THR A 118 -12.40 -21.93 -3.20
N GLU A 119 -11.72 -22.59 -4.14
CA GLU A 119 -12.38 -23.09 -5.35
C GLU A 119 -13.46 -24.11 -5.02
N LYS A 120 -13.35 -24.81 -3.89
CA LYS A 120 -14.30 -25.83 -3.43
C LYS A 120 -15.62 -25.27 -2.92
N THR A 121 -15.78 -23.95 -2.84
CA THR A 121 -17.11 -23.40 -2.56
C THR A 121 -18.05 -23.76 -3.69
N LEU A 122 -19.33 -24.02 -3.36
CA LEU A 122 -20.34 -24.40 -4.35
C LEU A 122 -20.37 -23.42 -5.53
N LEU A 123 -20.37 -22.11 -5.24
CA LEU A 123 -20.34 -21.07 -6.26
C LEU A 123 -19.13 -21.19 -7.19
N ASN A 124 -17.92 -21.35 -6.65
CA ASN A 124 -16.71 -21.42 -7.47
C ASN A 124 -16.64 -22.72 -8.29
N GLN A 125 -17.16 -23.84 -7.76
CA GLN A 125 -17.28 -25.09 -8.53
C GLN A 125 -18.29 -24.95 -9.68
N LEU A 126 -19.45 -24.33 -9.44
CA LEU A 126 -20.45 -24.07 -10.48
C LEU A 126 -19.92 -23.12 -11.55
N LEU A 127 -19.23 -22.04 -11.16
CA LEU A 127 -18.58 -21.13 -12.09
C LEU A 127 -17.46 -21.79 -12.89
N LYS A 128 -16.76 -22.76 -12.30
CA LYS A 128 -15.73 -23.55 -12.99
C LYS A 128 -16.37 -24.44 -14.06
N GLY A 129 -17.39 -25.23 -13.69
CA GLY A 129 -18.12 -26.08 -14.65
C GLY A 129 -18.72 -25.26 -15.80
N TYR A 130 -19.36 -24.13 -15.49
CA TYR A 130 -19.90 -23.24 -16.53
C TYR A 130 -18.81 -22.73 -17.50
N ARG A 131 -17.61 -22.40 -17.00
CA ARG A 131 -16.50 -21.98 -17.87
C ARG A 131 -16.01 -23.11 -18.76
N GLU A 132 -15.96 -24.33 -18.25
CA GLU A 132 -15.55 -25.52 -19.00
C GLU A 132 -16.57 -25.83 -20.11
N ASP A 133 -17.87 -25.79 -19.81
CA ASP A 133 -18.94 -25.99 -20.78
C ASP A 133 -18.90 -24.94 -21.91
N MET A 134 -18.67 -23.68 -21.55
CA MET A 134 -18.52 -22.58 -22.53
C MET A 134 -17.28 -22.73 -23.41
N GLN A 135 -16.18 -23.24 -22.87
CA GLN A 135 -14.98 -23.52 -23.66
C GLN A 135 -15.20 -24.69 -24.63
N GLN A 136 -15.93 -25.73 -24.21
CA GLN A 136 -16.30 -26.85 -25.07
C GLN A 136 -17.25 -26.43 -26.19
N ALA A 137 -18.25 -25.59 -25.89
CA ALA A 137 -19.19 -25.08 -26.89
C ALA A 137 -18.56 -24.10 -27.89
N ALA A 138 -17.46 -23.44 -27.52
CA ALA A 138 -16.70 -22.52 -28.38
C ALA A 138 -15.56 -23.20 -29.17
N ALA A 139 -15.30 -24.49 -28.90
CA ALA A 139 -14.35 -25.26 -29.69
C ALA A 139 -15.00 -25.64 -31.05
N PRO A 140 -14.29 -25.47 -32.17
CA PRO A 140 -14.82 -25.74 -33.52
C PRO A 140 -15.08 -27.23 -33.79
#